data_AF-A0A353T592-F1
#
_entry.id   AF-A0A353T592-F1
#
_cell.length_a   1.000
_cell.length_b   1.000
_cell.length_c   1.000
_cell.angle_alpha   90.00
_cell.angle_beta   90.00
_cell.angle_gamma   90.00
#
_symmetry.space_group_name_H-M   'P 1'
#
loop_
_entity.id
_entity.type
_entity.pdbx_description
1 polymer ?
#
loop_
_entity_poly.entity_id
_entity_poly.type
_entity_poly.pdbx_seq_one_letter_code
_entity_poly.pdbx_strand_id
1 'polypeptide(L)' 'MEIRKFLSFMEESEQLKSVLRTAWTSTGRRESTAEHSWRLALFA' A
#
# COMPACT_ATOMS: atom_id res chain seq x y z
N MET A 1 -26.65 1.08 2.54
CA MET A 1 -25.28 1.23 3.08
C MET A 1 -24.30 0.64 2.06
N GLU A 2 -22.99 0.74 2.29
CA GLU A 2 -21.92 0.00 1.57
C GLU A 2 -21.14 0.71 0.46
N ILE A 3 -21.67 0.96 -0.75
CA ILE A 3 -20.80 1.31 -1.91
C ILE A 3 -19.96 2.58 -1.70
N ARG A 4 -20.57 3.67 -1.19
CA ARG A 4 -19.84 4.94 -0.97
C ARG A 4 -18.72 4.78 0.07
N LYS A 5 -18.94 4.00 1.12
CA LYS A 5 -17.93 3.75 2.16
C LYS A 5 -16.77 2.92 1.61
N PHE A 6 -17.07 1.92 0.79
CA PHE A 6 -16.07 1.11 0.14
C PHE A 6 -15.21 1.92 -0.85
N LEU A 7 -15.84 2.79 -1.64
CA LEU A 7 -15.13 3.72 -2.54
C LEU A 7 -14.19 4.63 -1.75
N SER A 8 -14.67 5.27 -0.68
CA SER A 8 -13.81 6.12 0.17
C SER A 8 -12.64 5.35 0.77
N PHE A 9 -12.86 4.12 1.24
CA PHE A 9 -11.78 3.27 1.75
C PHE A 9 -10.75 2.94 0.66
N MET A 10 -11.19 2.65 -0.57
CA MET A 10 -10.27 2.40 -1.69
C MET A 10 -9.47 3.65 -2.06
N GLU A 11 -10.10 4.82 -2.12
CA GLU A 11 -9.44 6.10 -2.40
C GLU A 11 -8.37 6.44 -1.36
N GLU A 12 -8.68 6.26 -0.07
CA GLU A 12 -7.72 6.44 1.02
C GLU A 12 -6.57 5.43 0.96
N SER A 13 -6.88 4.16 0.71
CA SER A 13 -5.88 3.09 0.61
C SER A 13 -4.95 3.26 -0.59
N GLU A 14 -5.44 3.85 -1.69
CA GLU A 14 -4.63 4.11 -2.88
C GLU A 14 -3.42 4.99 -2.58
N GLN A 15 -3.56 5.93 -1.65
CA GLN A 15 -2.48 6.86 -1.27
C GLN A 15 -1.23 6.14 -0.76
N LEU A 16 -1.36 4.89 -0.28
CA LEU A 16 -0.24 4.06 0.17
C LEU A 16 0.76 3.74 -0.96
N LYS A 17 0.37 3.85 -2.23
CA LYS A 17 1.26 3.70 -3.38
C LYS A 17 2.32 4.81 -3.45
N SER A 18 2.04 5.98 -2.87
CA SER A 18 2.91 7.16 -2.93
C SER A 18 3.70 7.39 -1.63
N VAL A 19 3.36 6.69 -0.55
CA VAL A 19 4.06 6.81 0.74
C VAL A 19 5.27 5.89 0.76
N LEU A 20 6.46 6.46 0.55
CA LEU A 20 7.73 5.73 0.59
C LEU A 20 8.17 5.41 2.03
N ARG A 21 8.65 4.18 2.24
CA ARG A 21 9.20 3.72 3.52
C ARG A 21 10.73 3.73 3.52
N THR A 22 11.34 3.35 4.65
CA THR A 22 12.79 3.31 4.84
C THR A 22 13.46 2.12 4.14
N ALA A 23 12.70 1.07 3.84
CA ALA A 23 13.21 -0.11 3.15
C ALA A 23 13.37 0.12 1.63
N TRP A 24 14.25 -0.68 1.06
CA TRP A 24 14.68 -0.58 -0.33
C TRP A 24 14.43 -1.91 -1.03
N THR A 25 13.98 -1.82 -2.28
CA THR A 25 13.85 -2.95 -3.19
C THR A 25 15.22 -3.47 -3.62
N SER A 26 15.26 -4.66 -4.21
CA SER A 26 16.50 -5.26 -4.73
C SER A 26 17.19 -4.43 -5.82
N THR A 27 16.46 -3.53 -6.49
CA THR A 27 16.99 -2.62 -7.51
C THR A 27 17.41 -1.27 -6.95
N GLY A 28 17.37 -1.07 -5.63
CA GLY A 28 17.78 0.17 -4.99
C GLY A 28 16.76 1.30 -5.08
N ARG A 29 15.49 1.02 -5.41
CA ARG A 29 14.37 1.97 -5.25
C ARG A 29 13.76 1.85 -3.85
N ARG A 30 13.34 2.96 -3.23
CA ARG A 30 12.55 2.93 -1.99
C ARG A 30 11.20 2.26 -2.21
N GLU A 31 10.84 1.33 -1.32
CA GLU A 31 9.54 0.66 -1.37
C GLU A 31 8.42 1.61 -0.93
N SER A 32 7.26 1.50 -1.57
CA SER A 32 6.03 2.13 -1.09
C SER A 32 5.42 1.32 0.05
N THR A 33 4.56 1.97 0.83
CA THR A 33 3.83 1.31 1.91
C THR A 33 2.88 0.25 1.36
N ALA A 34 2.28 0.48 0.18
CA ALA A 34 1.44 -0.52 -0.49
C ALA A 34 2.21 -1.82 -0.80
N GLU A 35 3.42 -1.73 -1.36
CA GLU A 35 4.26 -2.89 -1.67
C GLU A 35 4.64 -3.69 -0.41
N HIS A 36 4.99 -2.99 0.65
CA HIS A 36 5.31 -3.60 1.94
C HIS A 36 4.12 -4.36 2.53
N SER A 37 2.96 -3.70 2.60
CA SER A 37 1.74 -4.29 3.14
C SER A 37 1.30 -5.51 2.33
N TRP A 38 1.44 -5.47 0.99
CA TRP A 38 1.17 -6.61 0.13
C TRP A 38 2.08 -7.81 0.45
N ARG A 39 3.38 -7.57 0.63
CA ARG A 39 4.32 -8.63 1.01
C ARG A 39 3.97 -9.24 2.37
N LEU A 40 3.57 -8.43 3.35
CA LEU A 40 3.15 -8.93 4.67
C LEU A 40 1.85 -9.74 4.57
N ALA A 41 0.88 -9.29 3.77
CA ALA A 41 -0.38 -10.00 3.58
C ALA A 41 -0.19 -11.39 2.93
N LEU A 42 0.81 -11.55 2.06
CA LEU A 42 1.18 -12.85 1.49
C LEU A 42 2.00 -13.74 2.43
N PHE A 43 2.63 -13.16 3.45
CA PHE A 43 3.40 -13.90 4.44
C PHE A 43 2.52 -14.49 5.56
N ALA A 44 1.36 -13.88 5.83
CA ALA A 44 0.36 -14.35 6.78
C ALA A 44 -0.46 -15.53 6.22
#